data_AF-A0A9W5WU84-F1
#
_entry.id   AF-A0A9W5WU84-F1
#
_cell.length_a   1.000
_cell.length_b   1.000
_cell.length_c   1.000
_cell.angle_alpha   90.00
_cell.angle_beta   90.00
_cell.angle_gamma   90.00
#
_symmetry.space_group_name_H-M   'P 1'
#
loop_
_entity.id
_entity.type
_entity.pdbx_description
1 polymer ?
#
loop_
_entity_poly.entity_id
_entity_poly.type
_entity_poly.pdbx_seq_one_letter_code
_entity_poly.pdbx_strand_id
1 'polypeptide(L)'
;MKDTEDSSSNDESAAVATSETDSELSALLLDVVERLTKIAVLCESPSTADSASVKSLVKHTYKFERALRKLQNIVQQDHERKQTLFKGVVRAVDDYMNPYDWARKHVVDKYRQSGMKLDAALEAVDELQKQLIDRLQVNDLLEPTNVTE
;
A
#
# COMPACT_ATOMS: atom_id res chain seq x y z
N MET A 1 17.50 -35.87 15.30
CA MET A 1 17.79 -34.47 14.97
C MET A 1 17.91 -34.39 13.46
N LYS A 2 16.95 -33.74 12.81
CA LYS A 2 16.96 -33.52 11.36
C LYS A 2 16.57 -32.07 11.16
N ASP A 3 17.58 -31.21 11.20
CA ASP A 3 17.44 -29.78 10.93
C ASP A 3 17.10 -29.62 9.46
N THR A 4 15.97 -28.96 9.21
CA THR A 4 15.51 -28.61 7.86
C THR A 4 15.28 -27.10 7.86
N GLU A 5 16.37 -26.35 7.86
CA GLU A 5 16.37 -24.94 7.50
C GLU A 5 16.93 -24.84 6.08
N ASP A 6 16.04 -24.60 5.11
CA ASP A 6 16.33 -23.70 4.00
C ASP A 6 15.03 -23.48 3.20
N SER A 7 14.39 -22.36 3.45
CA SER A 7 13.33 -21.81 2.59
C SER A 7 13.34 -20.29 2.70
N SER A 8 14.42 -19.69 2.21
CA SER A 8 14.54 -18.26 1.96
C SER A 8 15.18 -18.05 0.59
N SER A 9 14.39 -18.15 -0.48
CA SER A 9 14.90 -17.94 -1.85
C SER A 9 13.84 -17.43 -2.86
N ASN A 10 12.57 -17.32 -2.48
CA ASN A 10 11.51 -17.02 -3.45
C ASN A 10 11.03 -15.56 -3.48
N ASP A 11 11.53 -14.69 -2.59
CA ASP A 11 10.98 -13.33 -2.44
C ASP A 11 11.68 -12.30 -3.35
N GLU A 12 13.00 -12.44 -3.58
CA GLU A 12 13.74 -11.50 -4.43
C GLU A 12 13.31 -11.53 -5.90
N SER A 13 12.96 -12.71 -6.43
CA SER A 13 12.58 -12.84 -7.85
C SER A 13 11.23 -12.18 -8.17
N ALA A 14 10.29 -12.17 -7.21
CA ALA A 14 9.00 -11.51 -7.36
C ALA A 14 9.13 -9.99 -7.23
N ALA A 15 9.93 -9.51 -6.28
CA ALA A 15 10.19 -8.08 -6.08
C ALA A 15 10.84 -7.43 -7.31
N VAL A 16 11.82 -8.10 -7.93
CA VAL A 16 12.52 -7.61 -9.14
C VAL A 16 11.55 -7.51 -10.33
N ALA A 17 10.74 -8.53 -10.58
CA ALA A 17 9.77 -8.52 -11.68
C ALA A 17 8.69 -7.44 -11.53
N THR A 18 8.30 -7.11 -10.29
CA THR A 18 7.32 -6.05 -10.01
C THR A 18 7.92 -4.66 -10.24
N SER A 19 9.20 -4.47 -9.90
CA SER A 19 9.91 -3.19 -10.07
C SER A 19 10.13 -2.81 -11.53
N GLU A 20 10.41 -3.78 -12.40
CA GLU A 20 10.57 -3.53 -13.84
C GLU A 20 9.25 -3.11 -14.48
N THR A 21 8.14 -3.78 -14.14
CA THR A 21 6.81 -3.42 -14.63
C THR A 21 6.33 -2.05 -14.14
N ASP A 22 6.67 -1.65 -12.91
CA ASP A 22 6.32 -0.32 -12.38
C ASP A 22 7.08 0.81 -13.08
N SER A 23 8.33 0.57 -13.46
CA SER A 23 9.14 1.52 -14.22
C SER A 23 8.59 1.71 -15.64
N GLU A 24 8.15 0.62 -16.29
CA GLU A 24 7.54 0.65 -17.62
C GLU A 24 6.19 1.37 -17.59
N LEU A 25 5.36 1.08 -16.58
CA LEU A 25 4.07 1.74 -16.38
C LEU A 25 4.23 3.25 -16.18
N SER A 26 5.20 3.66 -15.34
CA SER A 26 5.50 5.07 -15.08
C SER A 26 5.95 5.80 -16.35
N ALA A 27 6.83 5.19 -17.14
CA ALA A 27 7.27 5.74 -18.41
C ALA A 27 6.12 5.85 -19.42
N LEU A 28 5.22 4.86 -19.44
CA LEU A 28 4.06 4.85 -20.33
C LEU A 28 3.03 5.92 -19.95
N LEU A 29 2.74 6.11 -18.66
CA LEU A 29 1.88 7.18 -18.16
C LEU A 29 2.43 8.55 -18.55
N LEU A 30 3.74 8.76 -18.42
CA LEU A 30 4.39 9.99 -18.86
C LEU A 30 4.24 10.21 -20.37
N ASP A 31 4.44 9.17 -21.19
CA ASP A 31 4.26 9.24 -22.64
C ASP A 31 2.81 9.58 -23.03
N VAL A 32 1.82 9.04 -22.31
CA VAL A 32 0.40 9.37 -22.51
C VAL A 32 0.15 10.86 -22.22
N VAL A 33 0.60 11.36 -21.07
CA VAL A 33 0.43 12.76 -20.66
C VAL A 33 1.15 13.72 -21.61
N GLU A 34 2.39 13.41 -22.00
CA GLU A 34 3.16 14.23 -22.94
C GLU A 34 2.46 14.34 -24.29
N ARG A 35 1.94 13.22 -24.82
CA ARG A 35 1.22 13.22 -26.10
C ARG A 35 -0.09 13.98 -26.03
N LEU A 36 -0.87 13.80 -24.96
CA LEU A 36 -2.10 14.55 -24.74
C LEU A 36 -1.82 16.05 -24.66
N THR A 37 -0.76 16.44 -23.95
CA THR A 37 -0.32 17.83 -23.85
C THR A 37 0.04 18.40 -25.23
N LYS A 38 0.82 17.66 -26.03
CA LYS A 38 1.16 18.08 -27.40
C LYS A 38 -0.06 18.22 -28.30
N ILE A 39 -1.04 17.33 -28.17
CA ILE A 39 -2.32 17.42 -28.90
C ILE A 39 -3.05 18.70 -28.49
N ALA A 40 -3.19 18.96 -27.19
CA ALA A 40 -3.85 20.17 -26.69
C ALA A 40 -3.17 21.45 -27.22
N VAL A 41 -1.84 21.54 -27.12
CA VAL A 41 -1.06 22.67 -27.65
C VAL A 41 -1.26 22.85 -29.16
N LEU A 42 -1.27 21.76 -29.93
CA LEU A 42 -1.52 21.82 -31.37
C LEU A 42 -2.94 22.30 -31.69
N CYS A 43 -3.95 21.91 -30.91
CA CYS A 43 -5.34 22.32 -31.08
C CYS A 43 -5.61 23.78 -30.66
N GLU A 44 -4.84 24.31 -29.70
CA GLU A 44 -4.96 25.69 -29.23
C GLU A 44 -4.09 26.67 -30.04
N SER A 45 -3.17 26.15 -30.86
CA SER A 45 -2.27 26.98 -31.67
C SER A 45 -3.04 27.78 -32.73
N PRO A 46 -2.71 29.06 -32.96
CA PRO A 46 -3.31 29.85 -34.04
C PRO A 46 -2.99 29.33 -35.45
N SER A 47 -2.00 28.43 -35.59
CA SER A 47 -1.60 27.79 -36.85
C SER A 47 -2.32 26.46 -37.15
N THR A 48 -3.38 26.13 -36.42
CA THR A 48 -4.18 24.89 -36.52
C THR A 48 -4.67 24.52 -37.93
N ALA A 49 -4.72 25.47 -38.87
CA ALA A 49 -5.21 25.26 -40.22
C ALA A 49 -4.12 24.91 -41.26
N ASP A 50 -2.82 24.88 -40.90
CA ASP A 50 -1.79 24.48 -41.86
C ASP A 50 -1.71 22.95 -42.02
N SER A 51 -1.40 22.48 -43.23
CA SER A 51 -1.35 21.04 -43.54
C SER A 51 -0.31 20.29 -42.70
N ALA A 52 0.74 20.99 -42.25
CA ALA A 52 1.79 20.42 -41.41
C ALA A 52 1.31 20.18 -39.97
N SER A 53 0.57 21.10 -39.36
CA SER A 53 0.00 20.95 -38.02
C SER A 53 -1.07 19.87 -38.01
N VAL A 54 -1.90 19.77 -39.06
CA VAL A 54 -2.88 18.67 -39.17
C VAL A 54 -2.18 17.30 -39.25
N LYS A 55 -1.12 17.18 -40.05
CA LYS A 55 -0.32 15.93 -40.11
C LYS A 55 0.34 15.60 -38.76
N SER A 56 0.86 16.62 -38.07
CA SER A 56 1.46 16.47 -36.74
C SER A 56 0.42 16.02 -35.71
N LEU A 57 -0.75 16.63 -35.71
CA LEU A 57 -1.88 16.30 -34.84
C LEU A 57 -2.29 14.83 -35.03
N VAL A 58 -2.57 14.41 -36.27
CA VAL A 58 -2.93 13.01 -36.57
C VAL A 58 -1.85 12.03 -36.08
N LYS A 59 -0.57 12.37 -36.27
CA LYS A 59 0.55 11.55 -35.78
C LYS A 59 0.58 11.45 -34.26
N HIS A 60 0.35 12.56 -33.55
CA HIS A 60 0.33 12.57 -32.08
C HIS A 60 -0.89 11.83 -31.53
N THR A 61 -2.08 12.00 -32.13
CA THR A 61 -3.30 11.26 -31.80
C THR A 61 -3.11 9.75 -31.97
N TYR A 62 -2.56 9.30 -33.10
CA TYR A 62 -2.28 7.88 -33.32
C TYR A 62 -1.33 7.29 -32.27
N LYS A 63 -0.27 8.03 -31.94
CA LYS A 63 0.68 7.59 -30.91
C LYS A 63 0.05 7.59 -29.50
N PHE A 64 -0.82 8.55 -29.22
CA PHE A 64 -1.56 8.64 -27.96
C PHE A 64 -2.49 7.43 -27.79
N GLU A 65 -3.29 7.10 -28.80
CA GLU A 65 -4.14 5.90 -28.79
C GLU A 65 -3.31 4.63 -28.61
N ARG A 66 -2.17 4.52 -29.27
CA ARG A 66 -1.28 3.36 -29.13
C ARG A 66 -0.75 3.24 -27.70
N ALA A 67 -0.39 4.35 -27.06
CA ALA A 67 0.06 4.35 -25.67
C ALA A 67 -1.09 3.97 -24.71
N LEU A 68 -2.31 4.46 -24.94
CA LEU A 68 -3.49 4.07 -24.17
C LEU A 68 -3.81 2.57 -24.30
N ARG A 69 -3.73 2.00 -25.51
CA ARG A 69 -3.94 0.55 -25.71
C ARG A 69 -2.91 -0.29 -24.96
N LYS A 70 -1.65 0.13 -24.95
CA LYS A 70 -0.61 -0.53 -24.15
C LYS A 70 -0.93 -0.45 -22.66
N LEU A 71 -1.35 0.72 -22.18
CA LEU A 71 -1.70 0.94 -20.78
C LEU A 71 -2.88 0.05 -20.37
N GLN A 72 -3.90 -0.03 -21.21
CA GLN A 72 -5.05 -0.91 -21.01
C GLN A 72 -4.63 -2.38 -20.92
N ASN A 73 -3.72 -2.84 -21.79
CA ASN A 73 -3.22 -4.22 -21.74
C ASN A 73 -2.47 -4.51 -20.44
N ILE A 74 -1.63 -3.59 -19.95
CA ILE A 74 -0.92 -3.73 -18.68
C ILE A 74 -1.93 -3.81 -17.53
N VAL A 75 -2.91 -2.90 -17.46
CA VAL A 75 -3.96 -2.91 -16.43
C VAL A 75 -4.76 -4.22 -16.45
N GLN A 76 -5.04 -4.75 -17.64
CA GLN A 76 -5.80 -5.99 -17.78
C GLN A 76 -4.98 -7.21 -17.31
N GLN A 77 -3.67 -7.25 -17.59
CA GLN A 77 -2.76 -8.25 -17.06
C GLN A 77 -2.59 -8.15 -15.54
N ASP A 78 -2.60 -6.93 -14.99
CA ASP A 78 -2.45 -6.70 -13.55
C ASP A 78 -3.75 -6.99 -12.78
N HIS A 79 -4.92 -6.85 -13.42
CA HIS A 79 -6.20 -7.27 -12.82
C HIS A 79 -6.22 -8.78 -12.49
N GLU A 80 -5.46 -9.59 -13.22
CA GLU A 80 -5.28 -11.01 -12.96
C GLU A 80 -4.37 -11.28 -11.73
N ARG A 81 -3.55 -10.29 -11.31
CA ARG A 81 -2.60 -10.40 -10.19
C ARG A 81 -3.19 -10.12 -8.80
N LYS A 82 -4.49 -9.77 -8.70
CA LYS A 82 -5.27 -9.67 -7.44
C LYS A 82 -4.62 -8.84 -6.31
N GLN A 83 -3.81 -7.82 -6.61
CA GLN A 83 -3.39 -6.90 -5.54
C GLN A 83 -4.60 -6.11 -5.03
N THR A 84 -4.91 -6.31 -3.75
CA THR A 84 -6.12 -5.73 -3.15
C THR A 84 -5.84 -4.27 -2.82
N LEU A 85 -6.20 -3.36 -3.71
CA LEU A 85 -6.10 -1.92 -3.44
C LEU A 85 -7.16 -1.49 -2.42
N PHE A 86 -6.75 -0.70 -1.44
CA PHE A 86 -7.69 -0.07 -0.52
C PHE A 86 -8.53 0.96 -1.29
N LYS A 87 -9.84 0.74 -1.37
CA LYS A 87 -10.78 1.68 -2.03
C LYS A 87 -10.65 3.12 -1.52
N GLY A 88 -10.24 3.29 -0.26
CA GLY A 88 -10.01 4.61 0.32
C GLY A 88 -8.77 5.33 -0.23
N VAL A 89 -7.73 4.60 -0.66
CA VAL A 89 -6.57 5.19 -1.36
C VAL A 89 -7.01 5.73 -2.72
N VAL A 90 -7.84 4.98 -3.46
CA VAL A 90 -8.36 5.43 -4.76
C VAL A 90 -9.15 6.73 -4.60
N ARG A 91 -10.06 6.79 -3.63
CA ARG A 91 -10.81 8.03 -3.32
C ARG A 91 -9.89 9.19 -2.92
N ALA A 92 -8.83 8.93 -2.15
CA ALA A 92 -7.87 9.97 -1.81
C ALA A 92 -7.21 10.55 -3.05
N VAL A 93 -6.84 9.72 -4.03
CA VAL A 93 -6.30 10.18 -5.31
C VAL A 93 -7.34 10.97 -6.10
N ASP A 94 -8.59 10.50 -6.15
CA ASP A 94 -9.70 11.21 -6.80
C ASP A 94 -9.94 12.61 -6.19
N ASP A 95 -9.74 12.73 -4.88
CA ASP A 95 -9.86 13.98 -4.11
C ASP A 95 -8.56 14.82 -4.11
N TYR A 96 -7.59 14.51 -4.98
CA TYR A 96 -6.27 15.17 -5.08
C TYR A 96 -5.44 15.15 -3.78
N MET A 97 -5.67 14.16 -2.92
CA MET A 97 -4.88 13.92 -1.72
C MET A 97 -3.74 12.93 -1.98
N ASN A 98 -2.67 13.05 -1.20
CA ASN A 98 -1.56 12.11 -1.29
C ASN A 98 -2.01 10.71 -0.78
N PRO A 99 -1.91 9.65 -1.60
CA PRO A 99 -2.34 8.30 -1.22
C PRO A 99 -1.54 7.72 -0.04
N TYR A 100 -0.27 8.08 0.10
CA TYR A 100 0.58 7.62 1.20
C TYR A 100 0.19 8.24 2.54
N ASP A 101 -0.18 9.53 2.54
CA ASP A 101 -0.67 10.21 3.74
C ASP A 101 -1.99 9.61 4.20
N TRP A 102 -2.88 9.28 3.24
CA TRP A 102 -4.12 8.56 3.55
C TRP A 102 -3.81 7.19 4.17
N ALA A 103 -2.93 6.40 3.56
CA ALA A 103 -2.58 5.07 4.06
C ALA A 103 -1.96 5.14 5.46
N ARG A 104 -1.06 6.09 5.70
CA ARG A 104 -0.46 6.32 7.02
C ARG A 104 -1.53 6.60 8.07
N LYS A 105 -2.41 7.57 7.80
CA LYS A 105 -3.43 8.01 8.76
C LYS A 105 -4.48 6.94 9.03
N HIS A 106 -4.94 6.24 8.00
CA HIS A 106 -6.11 5.37 8.09
C HIS A 106 -5.78 3.89 8.30
N VAL A 107 -4.56 3.48 7.95
CA VAL A 107 -4.08 2.11 8.15
C VAL A 107 -3.05 2.11 9.27
N VAL A 108 -1.89 2.72 9.06
CA VAL A 108 -0.73 2.59 9.98
C VAL A 108 -1.06 3.13 11.38
N ASP A 109 -1.54 4.37 11.47
CA ASP A 109 -1.83 4.99 12.76
C ASP A 109 -2.96 4.28 13.51
N LYS A 110 -3.94 3.73 12.77
CA LYS A 110 -5.04 2.97 13.36
C LYS A 110 -4.54 1.66 13.98
N TYR A 111 -3.69 0.90 13.28
CA TYR A 111 -3.09 -0.31 13.84
C TYR A 111 -2.14 0.01 14.99
N ARG A 112 -1.36 1.09 14.89
CA ARG A 112 -0.49 1.54 15.97
C ARG A 112 -1.29 1.87 17.23
N GLN A 113 -2.39 2.60 17.10
CA GLN A 113 -3.27 2.92 18.23
C GLN A 113 -3.91 1.67 18.84
N SER A 114 -4.34 0.71 18.02
CA SER A 114 -4.85 -0.57 18.51
C SER A 114 -3.78 -1.37 19.26
N GLY A 115 -2.54 -1.38 18.76
CA GLY A 115 -1.39 -1.99 19.44
C GLY A 115 -1.14 -1.38 20.82
N MET A 116 -1.04 -0.05 20.89
CA MET A 116 -0.85 0.66 22.17
C MET A 116 -1.98 0.36 23.18
N LYS A 117 -3.22 0.19 22.72
CA LYS A 117 -4.33 -0.21 23.60
C LYS A 117 -4.20 -1.65 24.09
N LEU A 118 -3.72 -2.55 23.25
CA LEU A 118 -3.47 -3.93 23.62
C LEU A 118 -2.34 -4.02 24.64
N ASP A 119 -1.24 -3.29 24.42
CA ASP A 119 -0.11 -3.24 25.35
C ASP A 119 -0.55 -2.76 26.74
N ALA A 120 -1.32 -1.66 26.79
CA ALA A 120 -1.87 -1.14 28.05
C ALA A 120 -2.82 -2.14 28.74
N ALA A 121 -3.57 -2.93 27.97
CA ALA A 121 -4.43 -3.97 28.53
C ALA A 121 -3.62 -5.14 29.09
N LEU A 122 -2.52 -5.52 28.43
CA LEU A 122 -1.60 -6.55 28.92
C LEU A 122 -0.92 -6.11 30.21
N GLU A 123 -0.43 -4.88 30.28
CA GLU A 123 0.13 -4.30 31.51
C GLU A 123 -0.86 -4.35 32.68
N ALA A 124 -2.14 -4.04 32.42
CA ALA A 124 -3.19 -4.11 33.44
C ALA A 124 -3.46 -5.56 33.90
N VAL A 125 -3.40 -6.53 32.99
CA VAL A 125 -3.53 -7.95 33.32
C VAL A 125 -2.35 -8.42 34.18
N ASP A 126 -1.13 -8.05 33.82
CA ASP A 126 0.07 -8.40 34.58
C ASP A 126 0.03 -7.83 36.01
N GLU A 127 -0.40 -6.57 36.16
CA GLU A 127 -0.55 -5.95 37.47
C GLU A 127 -1.63 -6.64 38.32
N LEU A 128 -2.78 -6.99 37.72
CA LEU A 128 -3.83 -7.76 38.39
C LEU A 128 -3.33 -9.14 38.83
N GLN A 129 -2.56 -9.83 37.99
CA GLN A 129 -1.97 -11.12 38.33
C GLN A 129 -1.00 -11.00 39.50
N LYS A 130 -0.14 -9.98 39.50
CA LYS A 130 0.79 -9.71 40.60
C LYS A 130 0.05 -9.44 41.91
N GLN A 131 -0.95 -8.56 41.90
CA GLN A 131 -1.77 -8.29 43.08
C GLN A 131 -2.49 -9.54 43.61
N LEU A 132 -2.96 -10.41 42.71
CA LEU A 132 -3.58 -11.67 43.10
C LEU A 132 -2.58 -12.61 43.77
N ILE A 133 -1.38 -12.76 43.21
CA ILE A 133 -0.31 -13.57 43.80
C ILE A 133 0.08 -13.04 45.18
N ASP A 134 0.29 -11.72 45.31
CA ASP A 134 0.64 -11.08 46.59
C ASP A 134 -0.45 -11.34 47.65
N ARG A 135 -1.73 -11.23 47.27
CA ARG A 135 -2.88 -11.53 48.15
C ARG A 135 -2.94 -12.99 48.58
N LEU A 136 -2.67 -13.92 47.65
CA LEU A 136 -2.65 -15.35 47.95
C LEU A 136 -1.51 -15.70 48.90
N GLN A 137 -0.31 -15.16 48.68
CA GLN A 137 0.85 -15.37 49.56
C GLN A 137 0.61 -14.80 50.97
N VAL A 138 -0.02 -13.63 51.08
CA VAL A 138 -0.40 -13.05 52.38
C VAL A 138 -1.46 -13.89 53.09
N ASN A 139 -2.41 -14.49 52.35
CA ASN A 139 -3.39 -15.39 52.93
C ASN A 139 -2.79 -16.72 53.39
N ASP A 140 -1.84 -17.30 52.64
CA ASP A 140 -1.10 -18.51 53.08
C ASP A 140 -0.26 -18.24 54.34
N LEU A 141 0.25 -17.02 54.51
CA LEU A 141 0.94 -16.59 55.74
C LEU A 141 -0.02 -16.32 56.92
N LEU A 142 -1.32 -16.19 56.65
CA LEU A 142 -2.38 -15.97 57.63
C LEU A 142 -3.19 -17.23 57.94
N GLU A 143 -2.94 -18.36 57.26
CA GLU A 143 -3.47 -19.63 57.72
C GLU A 143 -2.93 -19.87 59.14
N PRO A 144 -3.79 -19.95 60.16
CA PRO A 144 -3.32 -20.30 61.49
C PRO A 144 -2.74 -21.70 61.37
N THR A 145 -1.43 -21.79 61.58
CA THR A 145 -0.81 -22.98 62.13
C THR A 145 -1.53 -23.26 63.45
N ASN A 146 -2.62 -24.04 63.36
CA ASN A 146 -3.14 -24.82 64.48
C ASN A 146 -2.03 -25.82 64.84
N VAL A 147 -1.04 -25.31 65.54
CA VAL A 147 -0.04 -26.03 66.28
C VAL A 147 -0.57 -26.15 67.70
N THR A 148 -0.49 -27.39 68.22
CA THR A 148 -0.74 -27.84 69.61
C THR A 148 -2.21 -27.84 70.04
N GLU A 149 -2.78 -28.92 70.56
CA GLU A 149 -2.28 -30.14 71.22
C GLU A 149 -3.34 -31.25 71.14
#